data_AF-A0A645HMA8-F1
#
_entry.id   AF-A0A645HMA8-F1
#
_cell.length_a   1.000
_cell.length_b   1.000
_cell.length_c   1.000
_cell.angle_alpha   90.00
_cell.angle_beta   90.00
_cell.angle_gamma   90.00
#
_symmetry.space_group_name_H-M   'P 1'
#
loop_
_entity.id
_entity.type
_entity.pdbx_description
1 polymer ?
#
loop_
_entity_poly.entity_id
_entity_poly.type
_entity_poly.pdbx_seq_one_letter_code
_entity_poly.pdbx_strand_id
1 'polypeptide(L)'
;MIGGLGPCGRPMCCSSFLGEFYPVSIKMAKEQKLSLNPAKISGICSRLMCCLNYEHHVYEENIKELPDVGDRVLIVGTKKTGIVVDINPLFKSAKAKVTKDDGTGEVEDFNSSEIKVIEEGVVKIKQEEIGFEELKELKELED
;
A
#
# COMPACT_ATOMS: atom_id res chain seq x y z
N MET A 1 11.15 -19.25 -26.30
CA MET A 1 9.81 -18.89 -25.76
C MET A 1 9.14 -18.01 -26.80
N ILE A 2 7.92 -18.34 -27.27
CA ILE A 2 7.18 -17.44 -28.18
C ILE A 2 6.88 -16.17 -27.38
N GLY A 3 7.41 -15.04 -27.84
CA GLY A 3 7.22 -13.74 -27.21
C GLY A 3 5.77 -13.25 -27.34
N GLY A 4 5.48 -12.12 -26.70
CA GLY A 4 4.17 -11.49 -26.76
C GLY A 4 4.17 -10.18 -25.99
N LEU A 5 3.00 -9.57 -25.83
CA LEU A 5 2.81 -8.41 -24.96
C LEU A 5 2.12 -8.84 -23.67
N GLY A 6 2.66 -8.39 -22.54
CA GLY A 6 2.03 -8.54 -21.24
C GLY A 6 0.83 -7.59 -21.09
N PRO A 7 0.02 -7.77 -20.03
CA PRO A 7 -1.09 -6.86 -19.73
C PRO A 7 -0.65 -5.42 -19.46
N CYS A 8 0.64 -5.21 -19.15
CA CYS A 8 1.27 -3.89 -19.04
C CYS A 8 1.63 -3.24 -20.39
N GLY A 9 1.35 -3.89 -21.52
CA GLY A 9 1.67 -3.39 -22.87
C GLY A 9 3.13 -3.53 -23.29
N ARG A 10 3.99 -4.11 -22.44
CA ARG A 10 5.42 -4.35 -22.73
C ARG A 10 5.67 -5.77 -23.23
N PRO A 11 6.80 -6.04 -23.92
CA PRO A 11 7.21 -7.40 -24.24
C PRO A 11 7.24 -8.30 -23.00
N MET A 12 6.83 -9.55 -23.16
CA MET A 12 6.83 -10.53 -22.08
C MET A 12 8.20 -10.60 -21.42
N CYS A 13 8.21 -10.46 -20.09
CA CYS A 13 9.42 -10.46 -19.27
C CYS A 13 10.29 -11.70 -19.51
N CYS A 14 9.64 -12.87 -19.65
CA CYS A 14 10.29 -14.15 -19.90
C CYS A 14 10.94 -14.32 -21.28
N SER A 15 10.54 -13.51 -22.26
CA SER A 15 11.18 -13.47 -23.58
C SER A 15 12.15 -12.30 -23.73
N SER A 16 12.34 -11.50 -22.66
CA SER A 16 13.12 -10.26 -22.69
C SER A 16 14.35 -10.36 -21.81
N PHE A 17 14.18 -10.31 -20.48
CA PHE A 17 15.31 -10.23 -19.54
C PHE A 17 15.20 -11.20 -18.35
N LEU A 18 14.00 -11.70 -18.04
CA LEU A 18 13.76 -12.65 -16.95
C LEU A 18 13.82 -14.08 -17.50
N GLY A 19 15.03 -14.62 -17.72
CA GLY A 19 15.23 -15.98 -18.23
C GLY A 19 14.97 -17.09 -17.20
N GLU A 20 15.07 -16.77 -15.91
CA GLU A 20 14.87 -17.71 -14.80
C GLU A 20 13.54 -17.45 -14.08
N PHE A 21 12.81 -18.52 -13.76
CA PHE A 21 11.53 -18.46 -13.09
C PHE A 21 11.68 -18.84 -11.62
N TYR A 22 11.56 -17.85 -10.74
CA TYR A 22 11.36 -18.09 -9.32
C TYR A 22 9.88 -18.34 -9.01
N PRO A 23 9.59 -19.14 -7.97
CA PRO A 23 8.22 -19.35 -7.53
C PRO A 23 7.61 -18.02 -7.07
N VAL A 24 6.46 -17.66 -7.66
CA VAL A 24 5.68 -16.49 -7.28
C VAL A 24 4.57 -16.93 -6.34
N SER A 25 4.35 -16.18 -5.26
CA SER A 25 3.25 -16.45 -4.31
C SER A 25 2.13 -15.41 -4.39
N ILE A 26 0.92 -15.81 -4.02
CA ILE A 26 -0.25 -14.92 -3.96
C ILE A 26 -0.02 -13.79 -2.94
N LYS A 27 0.80 -14.03 -1.90
CA LYS A 27 1.17 -13.02 -0.90
C LYS A 27 1.82 -11.79 -1.54
N MET A 28 2.66 -11.99 -2.56
CA MET A 28 3.36 -10.91 -3.27
C MET A 28 2.39 -10.01 -4.02
N ALA A 29 1.35 -10.59 -4.65
CA ALA A 29 0.29 -9.81 -5.28
C ALA A 29 -0.49 -8.96 -4.26
N LYS A 30 -0.75 -9.51 -3.07
CA LYS A 30 -1.42 -8.79 -1.97
C LYS A 30 -0.58 -7.62 -1.46
N GLU A 31 0.72 -7.82 -1.26
CA GLU A 31 1.65 -6.77 -0.82
C GLU A 31 1.78 -5.64 -1.85
N GLN A 32 1.66 -5.96 -3.14
CA GLN A 32 1.65 -4.97 -4.23
C GLN A 32 0.26 -4.36 -4.48
N LYS A 33 -0.72 -4.59 -3.59
CA LYS A 33 -2.10 -4.07 -3.66
C LYS A 33 -2.83 -4.43 -4.97
N LEU A 34 -2.46 -5.55 -5.60
CA LEU A 34 -3.16 -6.05 -6.77
C LEU A 34 -4.43 -6.81 -6.36
N SER A 35 -5.45 -6.74 -7.21
CA SER A 35 -6.68 -7.52 -7.03
C SER A 35 -6.36 -9.01 -7.09
N LEU A 36 -6.82 -9.79 -6.11
CA LEU A 36 -6.63 -11.24 -6.05
C LEU A 36 -7.44 -12.04 -7.09
N ASN A 37 -8.07 -11.37 -8.06
CA ASN A 37 -8.72 -12.03 -9.18
C ASN A 37 -7.66 -12.71 -10.07
N PRO A 38 -7.72 -14.04 -10.28
CA PRO A 38 -6.75 -14.77 -11.08
C PRO A 38 -6.52 -14.17 -12.47
N ALA A 39 -7.54 -13.58 -13.10
CA ALA A 39 -7.41 -12.95 -14.42
C ALA A 39 -6.50 -11.70 -14.41
N LYS A 40 -6.37 -11.01 -13.27
CA LYS A 40 -5.55 -9.81 -13.11
C LYS A 40 -4.12 -10.09 -12.65
N ILE A 41 -3.89 -11.21 -11.98
CA ILE A 41 -2.57 -11.59 -11.42
C ILE A 41 -1.83 -12.67 -12.21
N SER A 42 -2.51 -13.29 -13.20
CA SER A 42 -1.93 -14.31 -14.06
C SER A 42 -1.40 -13.70 -15.36
N GLY A 43 -0.23 -14.16 -15.80
CA GLY A 43 0.27 -13.89 -17.14
C GLY A 43 -0.44 -14.73 -18.20
N ILE A 44 -0.18 -14.42 -19.47
CA ILE A 44 -0.73 -15.16 -20.62
C ILE A 44 -0.36 -16.65 -20.62
N CYS A 45 0.73 -17.03 -19.95
CA CYS A 45 1.13 -18.42 -19.73
C CYS A 45 0.33 -19.12 -18.61
N SER A 46 -0.79 -18.53 -18.16
CA SER A 46 -1.69 -19.02 -17.10
C SER A 46 -1.02 -19.31 -15.75
N ARG A 47 0.17 -18.75 -15.51
CA ARG A 47 0.86 -18.75 -14.21
C ARG A 47 0.84 -17.34 -13.64
N LEU A 48 1.10 -17.21 -12.34
CA LEU A 48 1.28 -15.89 -11.71
C LEU A 48 2.37 -15.09 -12.44
N MET A 49 2.16 -13.78 -12.55
CA MET A 49 3.08 -12.89 -13.26
C MET A 49 4.47 -12.88 -12.59
N CYS A 50 5.52 -13.20 -13.37
CA CYS A 50 6.91 -13.21 -12.89
C CYS A 50 7.44 -11.83 -12.47
N CYS A 51 6.84 -10.74 -12.98
CA CYS A 51 7.17 -9.38 -12.55
C CYS A 51 6.87 -9.14 -11.08
N LEU A 52 5.88 -9.84 -10.50
CA LEU A 52 5.55 -9.73 -9.08
C LEU A 52 6.76 -10.09 -8.23
N ASN A 53 7.49 -11.16 -8.58
CA ASN A 53 8.71 -11.54 -7.87
C ASN A 53 9.87 -10.61 -8.17
N TYR A 54 10.01 -10.16 -9.41
CA TYR A 54 11.07 -9.24 -9.80
C TYR A 54 11.01 -7.92 -9.01
N GLU A 55 9.83 -7.34 -8.88
CA GLU A 55 9.61 -6.05 -8.20
C GLU A 55 9.61 -6.19 -6.67
N HIS A 56 9.38 -7.39 -6.15
CA HIS A 56 9.14 -7.62 -4.72
C HIS A 56 10.24 -7.11 -3.79
N HIS A 57 11.51 -7.29 -4.15
CA HIS A 57 12.63 -6.79 -3.35
C HIS A 57 12.57 -5.26 -3.16
N VAL A 58 12.25 -4.53 -4.22
CA VAL A 58 12.10 -3.06 -4.18
C VAL A 58 10.94 -2.66 -3.27
N TYR A 59 9.84 -3.41 -3.31
CA TYR A 59 8.71 -3.19 -2.41
C TYR A 59 9.11 -3.42 -0.94
N GLU A 60 9.80 -4.52 -0.63
CA GLU A 60 10.22 -4.82 0.75
C GLU A 60 11.19 -3.78 1.32
N GLU A 61 12.12 -3.28 0.51
CA GLU A 61 13.06 -2.24 0.91
C GLU A 61 12.33 -0.90 1.12
N ASN A 62 11.50 -0.48 0.16
CA ASN A 62 10.86 0.82 0.21
C ASN A 62 9.73 0.90 1.25
N ILE A 63 9.04 -0.20 1.55
CA ILE A 63 8.01 -0.23 2.61
C ILE A 63 8.63 0.11 3.97
N LYS A 64 9.87 -0.30 4.25
CA LYS A 64 10.55 -0.01 5.53
C LYS A 64 10.88 1.47 5.71
N GLU A 65 10.96 2.23 4.61
CA GLU A 65 11.25 3.67 4.61
C GLU A 65 9.98 4.53 4.58
N LEU A 66 8.81 3.91 4.40
CA LEU A 66 7.52 4.59 4.34
C LEU A 66 6.77 4.47 5.67
N PRO A 67 5.97 5.48 6.03
CA PRO A 67 5.06 5.37 7.17
C PRO A 67 3.97 4.33 6.90
N ASP A 68 3.39 3.77 7.95
CA ASP A 68 2.26 2.87 7.83
C ASP A 68 0.97 3.65 7.54
N VAL A 69 0.02 2.98 6.87
CA VAL A 69 -1.33 3.51 6.71
C VAL A 69 -1.97 3.65 8.09
N GLY A 70 -2.47 4.85 8.39
CA GLY A 70 -3.04 5.20 9.68
C GLY A 70 -2.08 5.89 10.65
N ASP A 71 -0.80 6.02 10.30
CA ASP A 71 0.15 6.81 11.07
C ASP A 71 -0.16 8.30 10.95
N ARG A 72 0.13 9.04 12.02
CA ARG A 72 0.11 10.50 11.98
C ARG A 72 1.50 11.00 11.61
N VAL A 73 1.55 11.82 10.57
CA VAL A 73 2.78 12.39 10.02
C VAL A 73 2.76 13.91 10.10
N LEU A 74 3.94 14.50 10.30
CA LEU A 74 4.22 15.92 10.14
C LEU A 74 4.81 16.15 8.75
N ILE A 75 4.27 17.13 8.02
CA ILE A 75 4.80 17.51 6.70
C ILE A 75 5.97 18.45 6.90
N VAL A 76 7.16 17.99 6.52
CA VAL A 76 8.42 18.73 6.63
C VAL A 76 8.33 20.05 5.88
N GLY A 77 8.78 21.13 6.51
CA GLY A 77 8.68 22.48 5.94
C GLY A 77 7.33 23.16 6.16
N THR A 78 6.35 22.46 6.75
CA THR A 78 5.09 23.07 7.21
C THR A 78 4.84 22.73 8.67
N LYS A 79 3.89 23.43 9.31
CA LYS A 79 3.40 23.06 10.66
C LYS A 79 2.17 22.15 10.61
N LYS A 80 1.87 21.57 9.44
CA LYS A 80 0.66 20.78 9.22
C LYS A 80 0.91 19.31 9.56
N THR A 81 -0.10 18.70 10.16
CA THR A 81 -0.13 17.26 10.43
C THR A 81 -1.21 16.60 9.58
N GLY A 82 -0.99 15.34 9.25
CA GLY A 82 -1.94 14.53 8.48
C GLY A 82 -1.93 13.07 8.91
N ILE A 83 -2.95 12.35 8.48
CA ILE A 83 -3.06 10.90 8.68
C ILE A 83 -2.79 10.22 7.34
N VAL A 84 -1.87 9.25 7.32
CA VAL A 84 -1.56 8.49 6.11
C VAL A 84 -2.77 7.64 5.73
N VAL A 85 -3.27 7.83 4.51
CA VAL A 85 -4.41 7.09 3.96
C VAL A 85 -3.95 5.97 3.03
N ASP A 86 -2.86 6.22 2.30
CA ASP A 86 -2.31 5.25 1.35
C ASP A 86 -0.80 5.47 1.15
N ILE A 87 -0.11 4.44 0.71
CA ILE A 87 1.33 4.48 0.40
C ILE A 87 1.61 3.85 -0.95
N ASN A 88 2.60 4.39 -1.65
CA ASN A 88 3.11 3.87 -2.91
C ASN A 88 4.61 3.54 -2.76
N PRO A 89 4.94 2.26 -2.48
CA PRO A 89 6.33 1.82 -2.33
C PRO A 89 7.18 2.03 -3.57
N LEU A 90 6.63 1.93 -4.79
CA LEU A 90 7.42 2.10 -6.01
C LEU A 90 7.97 3.51 -6.19
N PHE A 91 7.20 4.52 -5.80
CA PHE A 91 7.60 5.93 -5.94
C PHE A 91 8.04 6.57 -4.62
N LYS A 92 8.14 5.79 -3.55
CA LYS A 92 8.43 6.28 -2.19
C LYS A 92 7.55 7.48 -1.83
N SER A 93 6.25 7.38 -2.07
CA SER A 93 5.29 8.44 -1.75
C SER A 93 4.16 7.93 -0.86
N ALA A 94 3.55 8.83 -0.10
CA ALA A 94 2.40 8.57 0.76
C ALA A 94 1.33 9.63 0.54
N LYS A 95 0.08 9.20 0.51
CA LYS A 95 -1.09 10.07 0.54
C LYS A 95 -1.47 10.32 1.99
N ALA A 96 -1.44 11.58 2.42
CA ALA A 96 -1.88 11.96 3.75
C ALA A 96 -3.10 12.87 3.69
N LYS A 97 -4.08 12.61 4.55
CA LYS A 97 -5.21 13.51 4.78
C LYS A 97 -4.76 14.60 5.76
N VAL A 98 -4.58 15.81 5.27
CA VAL A 98 -4.09 16.97 6.01
C VAL A 98 -5.27 17.81 6.47
N THR A 99 -5.32 18.14 7.76
CA THR A 99 -6.36 19.04 8.29
C THR A 99 -5.93 20.49 8.06
N LYS A 100 -6.76 21.26 7.36
CA LYS A 100 -6.57 22.71 7.20
C LYS A 100 -7.17 23.47 8.39
N ASP A 101 -6.79 24.75 8.52
CA ASP A 101 -7.30 25.64 9.57
C ASP A 101 -8.83 25.80 9.52
N ASP A 102 -9.43 25.63 8.32
CA ASP A 102 -10.88 25.70 8.08
C ASP A 102 -11.65 24.44 8.50
N GLY A 103 -10.98 23.45 9.12
CA GLY A 103 -11.58 22.19 9.56
C GLY A 103 -11.85 21.17 8.45
N THR A 104 -11.58 21.53 7.18
CA THR A 104 -11.65 20.61 6.04
C THR A 104 -10.36 19.78 5.93
N GLY A 105 -10.51 18.50 5.57
CA GLY A 105 -9.39 17.59 5.35
C GLY A 105 -9.21 17.28 3.88
N GLU A 106 -8.05 17.61 3.32
CA GLU A 106 -7.69 17.31 1.93
C GLU A 106 -6.64 16.21 1.86
N VAL A 107 -6.72 15.36 0.83
CA VAL A 107 -5.75 14.30 0.59
C VAL A 107 -4.70 14.83 -0.37
N GLU A 108 -3.47 14.90 0.10
CA GLU A 108 -2.31 15.36 -0.67
C GLU A 108 -1.27 14.23 -0.75
N ASP A 109 -0.53 14.19 -1.87
CA ASP A 109 0.58 13.26 -2.09
C ASP A 109 1.89 13.89 -1.66
N PHE A 110 2.66 13.17 -0.83
CA PHE A 110 3.96 13.60 -0.34
C PHE A 110 5.02 12.55 -0.65
N ASN A 111 6.24 12.98 -0.92
CA ASN A 111 7.39 12.08 -0.96
C ASN A 111 7.76 11.63 0.47
N SER A 112 8.36 10.45 0.61
CA SER A 112 8.92 9.93 1.87
C SER A 112 9.82 10.96 2.58
N SER A 113 10.58 11.75 1.83
CA SER A 113 11.48 12.78 2.40
C SER A 113 10.73 13.99 3.00
N GLU A 114 9.47 14.19 2.63
CA GLU A 114 8.65 15.33 3.01
C GLU A 114 7.75 15.04 4.22
N ILE A 115 7.81 13.83 4.76
CA ILE A 115 6.96 13.39 5.87
C ILE A 115 7.80 12.78 6.98
N LYS A 116 7.43 13.08 8.23
CA LYS A 116 8.00 12.43 9.42
C LYS A 116 6.88 11.86 10.27
N VAL A 117 6.99 10.58 10.63
CA VAL A 117 6.08 9.95 11.58
C VAL A 117 6.24 10.63 12.93
N ILE A 118 5.12 11.07 13.50
CA ILE A 118 5.07 11.64 14.85
C ILE A 118 4.36 10.70 15.83
N GLU A 119 3.36 9.94 15.36
CA GLU A 119 2.66 8.94 16.16
C GLU A 119 2.32 7.75 15.25
N GLU A 120 2.73 6.55 15.65
CA GLU A 120 2.43 5.30 14.96
C GLU A 120 1.03 4.79 15.33
N GLY A 121 0.31 4.21 14.36
CA GLY A 121 -0.89 3.42 14.63
C GLY A 121 -2.12 4.19 15.12
N VAL A 122 -2.18 5.52 14.94
CA VAL A 122 -3.30 6.37 15.42
C VAL A 122 -4.67 5.88 14.97
N VAL A 123 -4.78 5.35 13.74
CA VAL A 123 -6.06 4.79 13.24
C VAL A 123 -6.35 3.40 13.82
N LYS A 124 -5.32 2.56 14.08
CA LYS A 124 -5.52 1.24 14.70
C LYS A 124 -6.07 1.38 16.12
N ILE A 125 -5.48 2.29 16.91
CA ILE A 125 -5.92 2.60 18.27
C ILE A 125 -7.38 3.08 18.27
N LYS A 126 -7.74 4.01 17.38
CA LYS A 126 -9.12 4.51 17.28
C LYS A 126 -10.13 3.45 16.84
N GLN A 127 -9.76 2.58 15.90
CA GLN A 127 -10.65 1.49 15.47
C GLN A 127 -10.87 0.46 16.58
N GLU A 128 -9.84 0.15 17.37
CA GLU A 128 -9.94 -0.72 18.53
C GLU A 128 -10.78 -0.08 19.66
N GLU A 129 -10.61 1.23 19.92
CA GLU A 129 -11.43 1.98 20.88
C GLU A 129 -12.91 2.01 20.45
N ILE A 130 -13.21 2.40 19.20
CA ILE A 130 -14.59 2.43 18.67
C ILE A 130 -15.20 1.02 18.71
N GLY A 131 -14.46 0.01 18.28
CA GLY A 131 -14.94 -1.38 18.31
C GLY A 131 -15.23 -1.88 19.72
N PHE A 132 -14.48 -1.41 20.72
CA PHE A 132 -14.74 -1.74 22.13
C PHE A 132 -15.96 -0.99 22.69
N GLU A 133 -16.16 0.27 22.32
CA GLU A 133 -17.32 1.09 22.70
C GLU A 133 -18.63 0.50 22.13
N GLU A 134 -18.67 0.17 20.83
CA GLU A 134 -19.83 -0.48 20.17
C GLU A 134 -20.17 -1.83 20.83
N LEU A 135 -19.15 -2.60 21.21
CA LEU A 135 -19.33 -3.88 21.92
C LEU A 135 -19.88 -3.70 23.33
N LYS A 136 -19.64 -2.56 23.97
CA LYS A 136 -20.14 -2.24 25.31
C LYS A 136 -21.60 -1.78 25.25
N GLU A 137 -21.95 -0.94 24.29
CA GLU A 137 -23.34 -0.52 24.05
C GLU A 137 -24.26 -1.70 23.72
N LEU A 138 -23.79 -2.68 22.95
CA LEU A 138 -24.55 -3.89 22.63
C LEU A 138 -24.84 -4.76 23.88
N LYS A 139 -23.92 -4.81 24.85
CA LYS A 139 -24.13 -5.56 26.11
C LYS A 139 -25.10 -4.87 27.05
N GLU A 140 -25.15 -3.54 27.05
CA GLU A 140 -26.08 -2.77 27.88
C GLU A 140 -27.53 -2.82 27.38
N LEU A 141 -27.77 -3.30 26.16
CA LEU A 141 -29.10 -3.50 25.57
C LEU A 141 -29.65 -4.93 25.76
N GLU A 142 -28.82 -5.87 26.23
CA GLU A 142 -29.21 -7.27 26.49
C GLU A 142 -29.64 -7.52 27.95
N ASP A 143 -29.53 -6.52 28.84
CA ASP A 143 -30.04 -6.49 30.22
C ASP A 143 -31.32 -5.65 30.34
#